data_AF-A0A835ISW0-F1
#
_entry.id   AF-A0A835ISW0-F1
#
_cell.length_a   1.000
_cell.length_b   1.000
_cell.length_c   1.000
_cell.angle_alpha   90.00
_cell.angle_beta   90.00
_cell.angle_gamma   90.00
#
_symmetry.space_group_name_H-M   'P 1'
#
loop_
_entity.id
_entity.type
_entity.pdbx_description
1 polymer ?
#
loop_
_entity_poly.entity_id
_entity_poly.type
_entity_poly.pdbx_seq_one_letter_code
_entity_poly.pdbx_strand_id
1 'polypeptide(L)'
;MWDNLVFLKNWFLKFPQYRQRDLYITGESYAGHYVPQLAELMIQFNKKQKLFNLKGIALGNPVLEFATDLNSRAEYFWSHGLISDSTYRIFTSACNYSRYVSEYYRSSVSPVCSRVMSQVSRETSRFVDKYDVTLDVCISSVLSQSMIISPHQATERIDVCVEDETVSYLNRLDVQKALHARLVGVNKWAVCSRYVSSFLTRLYQEQ
;
A
#
# COMPACT_ATOMS: atom_id res chain seq x y z
N MET A 1 -13.86 -2.98 -10.20
CA MET A 1 -13.69 -1.64 -10.83
C MET A 1 -15.01 -0.95 -11.14
N TRP A 2 -16.04 -1.67 -11.59
CA TRP A 2 -17.37 -1.11 -11.89
C TRP A 2 -17.99 -0.30 -10.74
N ASP A 3 -17.81 -0.75 -9.49
CA ASP A 3 -18.34 -0.02 -8.32
C ASP A 3 -17.76 1.40 -8.19
N ASN A 4 -16.47 1.59 -8.53
CA ASN A 4 -15.85 2.92 -8.51
C ASN A 4 -16.44 3.84 -9.60
N LEU A 5 -16.73 3.28 -10.78
CA LEU A 5 -17.39 4.01 -11.85
C LEU A 5 -18.82 4.41 -11.44
N VAL A 6 -19.59 3.49 -10.85
CA VAL A 6 -20.94 3.73 -10.34
C VAL A 6 -20.93 4.78 -9.23
N PHE A 7 -19.98 4.69 -8.30
CA PHE A 7 -19.78 5.68 -7.26
C PHE A 7 -19.60 7.08 -7.85
N LEU A 8 -18.69 7.25 -8.82
CA LEU A 8 -18.44 8.57 -9.42
C LEU A 8 -19.62 9.09 -10.25
N LYS A 9 -20.39 8.22 -10.91
CA LYS A 9 -21.66 8.61 -11.53
C LYS A 9 -22.61 9.21 -10.51
N ASN A 10 -22.82 8.52 -9.39
CA ASN A 10 -23.71 8.99 -8.32
C ASN A 10 -23.17 10.23 -7.62
N TRP A 11 -21.84 10.35 -7.51
CA TRP A 11 -21.19 11.55 -6.98
C TRP A 11 -21.50 12.78 -7.84
N PHE A 12 -21.44 12.67 -9.17
CA PHE A 12 -21.85 13.75 -10.08
C PHE A 12 -23.36 14.02 -10.14
N LEU A 13 -24.20 13.10 -9.64
CA LEU A 13 -25.62 13.39 -9.43
C LEU A 13 -25.81 14.24 -8.17
N LYS A 14 -25.07 13.93 -7.10
CA LYS A 14 -25.11 14.67 -5.83
C LYS A 14 -24.40 16.03 -5.91
N PHE A 15 -23.32 16.12 -6.70
CA PHE A 15 -22.49 17.31 -6.87
C PHE A 15 -22.36 17.70 -8.35
N PRO A 16 -23.46 18.12 -9.00
CA PRO A 16 -23.49 18.38 -10.45
C PRO A 16 -22.57 19.52 -10.88
N GLN A 17 -22.25 20.47 -9.98
CA GLN A 17 -21.39 21.62 -10.26
C GLN A 17 -19.95 21.24 -10.68
N TYR A 18 -19.51 20.02 -10.38
CA TYR A 18 -18.17 19.54 -10.75
C TYR A 18 -18.14 18.78 -12.08
N ARG A 19 -19.29 18.49 -12.72
CA ARG A 19 -19.36 17.61 -13.89
C ARG A 19 -18.51 18.08 -15.09
N GLN A 20 -18.37 19.38 -15.25
CA GLN A 20 -17.57 19.97 -16.35
C GLN A 20 -16.12 20.26 -15.96
N ARG A 21 -15.76 20.10 -14.68
CA ARG A 21 -14.39 20.34 -14.22
C ARG A 21 -13.44 19.30 -14.78
N ASP A 22 -12.20 19.69 -14.95
CA ASP A 22 -11.14 18.78 -15.30
C ASP A 22 -10.99 17.72 -14.20
N LEU A 23 -11.12 16.46 -14.60
CA LEU A 23 -11.06 15.31 -13.71
C LEU A 23 -9.70 14.65 -13.83
N TYR A 24 -9.06 14.42 -12.69
CA TYR A 24 -7.83 13.64 -12.57
C TYR A 24 -8.07 12.51 -11.58
N ILE A 25 -7.63 11.30 -11.93
CA ILE A 25 -7.68 10.15 -11.02
C ILE A 25 -6.26 9.86 -10.56
N THR A 26 -6.05 9.83 -9.25
CA THR A 26 -4.74 9.60 -8.67
C THR A 26 -4.80 8.43 -7.68
N GLY A 27 -3.67 7.79 -7.44
CA GLY A 27 -3.59 6.70 -6.48
C GLY A 27 -2.17 6.24 -6.24
N GLU A 28 -1.99 5.47 -5.18
CA GLU A 28 -0.69 4.97 -4.74
C GLU A 28 -0.68 3.43 -4.66
N SER A 29 0.50 2.82 -4.77
CA SER A 29 0.71 1.40 -4.47
C SER A 29 -0.15 0.52 -5.36
N TYR A 30 -1.02 -0.32 -4.80
CA TYR A 30 -1.91 -1.19 -5.58
C TYR A 30 -2.92 -0.42 -6.44
N ALA A 31 -3.09 0.88 -6.22
CA ALA A 31 -3.85 1.73 -7.13
C ALA A 31 -3.21 1.87 -8.53
N GLY A 32 -1.97 1.41 -8.72
CA GLY A 32 -1.39 1.15 -10.04
C GLY A 32 -2.24 0.22 -10.91
N HIS A 33 -3.03 -0.68 -10.30
CA HIS A 33 -4.07 -1.42 -11.02
C HIS A 33 -5.40 -0.67 -11.05
N TYR A 34 -5.78 0.01 -9.96
CA TYR A 34 -7.10 0.61 -9.86
C TYR A 34 -7.32 1.80 -10.79
N VAL A 35 -6.35 2.71 -10.82
CA VAL A 35 -6.46 3.99 -11.52
C VAL A 35 -6.50 3.80 -13.04
N PRO A 36 -5.59 3.03 -13.67
CA PRO A 36 -5.64 2.83 -15.12
C PRO A 36 -6.90 2.10 -15.58
N GLN A 37 -7.33 1.06 -14.85
CA GLN A 37 -8.56 0.32 -15.18
C GLN A 37 -9.81 1.20 -15.05
N LEU A 38 -9.88 2.07 -14.03
CA LEU A 38 -10.99 3.02 -13.88
C LEU A 38 -10.98 4.05 -15.00
N ALA A 39 -9.81 4.61 -15.33
CA ALA A 39 -9.64 5.58 -16.40
C ALA A 39 -10.07 5.00 -17.76
N GLU A 40 -9.68 3.77 -18.06
CA GLU A 40 -10.13 3.06 -19.26
C GLU A 40 -11.66 2.91 -19.29
N LEU A 41 -12.27 2.45 -18.19
CA LEU A 41 -13.72 2.32 -18.11
C LEU A 41 -14.45 3.66 -18.31
N MET A 42 -13.91 4.77 -17.80
CA MET A 42 -14.46 6.11 -18.02
C MET A 42 -14.38 6.52 -19.49
N ILE A 43 -13.24 6.29 -20.15
CA ILE A 43 -13.06 6.57 -21.58
C ILE A 43 -14.06 5.77 -22.42
N GLN A 44 -14.22 4.48 -22.11
CA GLN A 44 -15.19 3.62 -22.79
C GLN A 44 -16.64 4.07 -22.54
N PHE A 45 -16.96 4.44 -21.30
CA PHE A 45 -18.29 4.97 -20.95
C PHE A 45 -18.60 6.25 -21.71
N ASN A 46 -17.62 7.15 -21.84
CA ASN A 46 -17.75 8.41 -22.57
C ASN A 46 -18.05 8.26 -24.06
N LYS A 47 -17.75 7.11 -24.68
CA LYS A 47 -18.16 6.82 -26.07
C LYS A 47 -19.68 6.73 -26.22
N LYS A 48 -20.39 6.35 -25.15
CA LYS A 48 -21.86 6.24 -25.12
C LYS A 48 -22.50 7.47 -24.48
N GLN A 49 -21.94 7.94 -23.37
CA GLN A 49 -22.44 9.08 -22.62
C GLN A 49 -21.27 9.90 -22.10
N LYS A 50 -21.06 11.10 -22.68
CA LYS A 50 -20.02 12.04 -22.24
C LYS A 50 -20.33 12.56 -20.84
N LEU A 51 -19.78 11.89 -19.83
CA LEU A 51 -20.00 12.22 -18.43
C LEU A 51 -18.71 12.67 -17.74
N PHE A 52 -17.57 12.05 -18.07
CA PHE A 52 -16.30 12.28 -17.40
C PHE A 52 -15.41 13.21 -18.23
N ASN A 53 -15.02 14.37 -17.73
CA ASN A 53 -14.00 15.21 -18.36
C ASN A 53 -12.60 14.81 -17.88
N LEU A 54 -12.21 13.54 -18.11
CA LEU A 54 -10.93 12.99 -17.68
C LEU A 54 -9.77 13.62 -18.44
N LYS A 55 -8.82 14.23 -17.73
CA LYS A 55 -7.63 14.88 -18.29
C LYS A 55 -6.35 14.09 -18.10
N GLY A 56 -6.25 13.33 -17.03
CA GLY A 56 -5.05 12.55 -16.76
C GLY A 56 -5.17 11.67 -15.53
N ILE A 57 -4.12 10.87 -15.35
CA ILE A 57 -3.91 10.05 -14.17
C ILE A 57 -2.54 10.34 -13.58
N ALA A 58 -2.39 10.13 -12.27
CA ALA A 58 -1.10 10.16 -11.60
C ALA A 58 -0.98 8.97 -10.64
N LEU A 59 0.19 8.33 -10.62
CA LEU A 59 0.45 7.13 -9.84
C LEU A 59 1.68 7.35 -8.96
N GLY A 60 1.53 7.19 -7.64
CA GLY A 60 2.63 7.20 -6.67
C GLY A 60 3.08 5.78 -6.35
N ASN A 61 4.38 5.48 -6.51
CA ASN A 61 4.99 4.18 -6.21
C ASN A 61 4.09 2.96 -6.57
N PRO A 62 3.58 2.89 -7.82
CA PRO A 62 2.56 1.92 -8.16
C PRO A 62 3.10 0.50 -8.27
N VAL A 63 2.21 -0.47 -8.05
CA VAL A 63 2.37 -1.82 -8.60
C VAL A 63 1.73 -1.84 -9.99
N LEU A 64 2.54 -2.08 -11.02
CA LEU A 64 2.17 -2.14 -12.44
C LEU A 64 2.29 -3.56 -12.97
N GLU A 65 3.41 -4.22 -12.69
CA GLU A 65 3.70 -5.59 -13.11
C GLU A 65 4.25 -6.38 -11.91
N PHE A 66 3.50 -7.41 -11.53
CA PHE A 66 3.68 -8.12 -10.27
C PHE A 66 5.09 -8.72 -10.12
N ALA A 67 5.62 -9.39 -11.14
CA ALA A 67 6.90 -10.05 -11.01
C ALA A 67 8.04 -9.05 -10.95
N THR A 68 8.05 -8.08 -11.85
CA THR A 68 9.10 -7.06 -12.00
C THR A 68 9.16 -6.17 -10.76
N ASP A 69 8.02 -5.61 -10.35
CA ASP A 69 7.98 -4.65 -9.25
C ASP A 69 8.34 -5.31 -7.92
N LEU A 70 7.83 -6.53 -7.67
CA LEU A 70 8.15 -7.23 -6.42
C LEU A 70 9.59 -7.73 -6.39
N ASN A 71 10.12 -8.25 -7.50
CA ASN A 71 11.47 -8.79 -7.54
C ASN A 71 12.54 -7.68 -7.52
N SER A 72 12.21 -6.46 -7.93
CA SER A 72 13.10 -5.29 -7.82
C SER A 72 13.58 -5.03 -6.38
N ARG A 73 12.81 -5.49 -5.38
CA ARG A 73 13.16 -5.37 -3.96
C ARG A 73 14.52 -5.99 -3.62
N ALA A 74 14.89 -7.10 -4.26
CA ALA A 74 16.18 -7.74 -4.02
C ALA A 74 17.33 -6.80 -4.38
N GLU A 75 17.27 -6.21 -5.57
CA GLU A 75 18.25 -5.24 -6.06
C GLU A 75 18.25 -3.98 -5.20
N TYR A 76 17.08 -3.46 -4.86
CA TYR A 76 16.95 -2.28 -4.02
C TYR A 76 17.61 -2.47 -2.65
N PHE A 77 17.30 -3.57 -1.94
CA PHE A 77 17.91 -3.84 -0.65
C PHE A 77 19.43 -4.06 -0.73
N TRP A 78 19.91 -4.73 -1.78
CA TRP A 78 21.34 -4.98 -1.93
C TRP A 78 22.11 -3.69 -2.25
N SER A 79 21.65 -2.92 -3.23
CA SER A 79 22.26 -1.64 -3.62
C SER A 79 22.24 -0.57 -2.52
N HIS A 80 21.35 -0.70 -1.54
CA HIS A 80 21.26 0.19 -0.37
C HIS A 80 21.97 -0.37 0.87
N GLY A 81 22.73 -1.47 0.73
CA GLY A 81 23.52 -2.05 1.81
C GLY A 81 22.71 -2.71 2.92
N LEU A 82 21.44 -3.03 2.67
CA LEU A 82 20.53 -3.63 3.65
C LEU A 82 20.65 -5.16 3.74
N ILE A 83 21.22 -5.78 2.70
CA ILE A 83 21.45 -7.23 2.65
C ILE A 83 22.84 -7.54 2.08
N SER A 84 23.42 -8.66 2.49
CA SER A 84 24.71 -9.14 1.99
C SER A 84 24.61 -9.71 0.57
N ASP A 85 25.74 -9.77 -0.15
CA ASP A 85 25.85 -10.44 -1.46
C ASP A 85 25.31 -11.87 -1.43
N SER A 86 25.58 -12.59 -0.33
CA SER A 86 25.12 -13.97 -0.14
C SER A 86 23.59 -14.06 -0.07
N THR A 87 22.96 -13.09 0.59
CA THR A 87 21.51 -12.98 0.73
C THR A 87 20.87 -12.54 -0.57
N TYR A 88 21.46 -11.54 -1.25
CA TYR A 88 21.00 -11.10 -2.56
C TYR A 88 20.97 -12.27 -3.56
N ARG A 89 22.05 -13.07 -3.62
CA ARG A 89 22.13 -14.24 -4.50
C ARG A 89 21.00 -15.24 -4.26
N ILE A 90 20.70 -15.60 -3.00
CA ILE A 90 19.62 -16.55 -2.71
C ILE A 90 18.23 -15.92 -2.89
N PHE A 91 18.12 -14.61 -2.69
CA PHE A 91 16.87 -13.87 -2.87
C PHE A 91 16.51 -13.74 -4.35
N THR A 92 17.48 -13.67 -5.26
CA THR A 92 17.20 -13.64 -6.70
C THR A 92 17.09 -15.05 -7.32
N SER A 93 17.87 -16.02 -6.86
CA SER A 93 17.97 -17.35 -7.51
C SER A 93 17.17 -18.47 -6.85
N ALA A 94 17.08 -18.52 -5.52
CA ALA A 94 16.44 -19.64 -4.81
C ALA A 94 14.95 -19.39 -4.56
N CYS A 95 14.61 -18.17 -4.11
CA CYS A 95 13.23 -17.72 -4.01
C CYS A 95 13.13 -16.20 -4.14
N ASN A 96 12.67 -15.74 -5.31
CA ASN A 96 12.36 -14.34 -5.54
C ASN A 96 11.10 -13.89 -4.81
N TYR A 97 10.95 -12.57 -4.66
CA TYR A 97 9.93 -12.01 -3.81
C TYR A 97 8.52 -12.26 -4.36
N SER A 98 8.32 -12.18 -5.68
CA SER A 98 7.02 -12.45 -6.31
C SER A 98 6.57 -13.89 -6.07
N ARG A 99 7.48 -14.87 -6.15
CA ARG A 99 7.20 -16.27 -5.79
C ARG A 99 6.80 -16.40 -4.32
N TYR A 100 7.56 -15.81 -3.41
CA TYR A 100 7.22 -15.85 -1.99
C TYR A 100 5.83 -15.28 -1.73
N VAL A 101 5.52 -14.12 -2.31
CA VAL A 101 4.21 -13.47 -2.16
C VAL A 101 3.09 -14.37 -2.71
N SER A 102 3.26 -14.98 -3.89
CA SER A 102 2.30 -15.94 -4.46
C SER A 102 2.07 -17.15 -3.54
N GLU A 103 3.16 -17.76 -3.04
CA GLU A 103 3.07 -18.92 -2.13
C GLU A 103 2.44 -18.55 -0.77
N TYR A 104 2.75 -17.36 -0.24
CA TYR A 104 2.19 -16.84 1.01
C TYR A 104 0.67 -16.70 0.92
N TYR A 105 0.21 -16.14 -0.19
CA TYR A 105 -1.20 -15.92 -0.47
C TYR A 105 -1.98 -17.20 -0.78
N ARG A 106 -1.29 -18.26 -1.23
CA ARG A 106 -1.85 -19.62 -1.33
C ARG A 106 -1.79 -20.40 0.00
N SER A 107 -1.28 -19.79 1.07
CA SER A 107 -1.03 -20.45 2.35
C SER A 107 -0.13 -21.70 2.21
N SER A 108 0.79 -21.68 1.25
CA SER A 108 1.61 -22.83 0.85
C SER A 108 3.09 -22.44 0.66
N VAL A 109 3.64 -21.67 1.60
CA VAL A 109 5.04 -21.21 1.54
C VAL A 109 6.00 -22.40 1.62
N SER A 110 6.85 -22.52 0.61
CA SER A 110 7.86 -23.56 0.54
C SER A 110 8.95 -23.35 1.62
N PRO A 111 9.56 -24.44 2.14
CA PRO A 111 10.65 -24.32 3.11
C PRO A 111 11.84 -23.50 2.59
N VAL A 112 12.07 -23.50 1.28
CA VAL A 112 13.11 -22.68 0.64
C VAL A 112 12.77 -21.20 0.76
N CYS A 113 11.58 -20.79 0.32
CA CYS A 113 11.14 -19.39 0.40
C CYS A 113 11.08 -18.88 1.84
N SER A 114 10.63 -19.72 2.78
CA SER A 114 10.61 -19.40 4.20
C SER A 114 12.02 -19.10 4.74
N ARG A 115 13.02 -19.92 4.41
CA ARG A 115 14.42 -19.68 4.81
C ARG A 115 15.00 -18.41 4.18
N VAL A 116 14.79 -18.21 2.89
CA VAL A 116 15.28 -17.01 2.18
C VAL A 116 14.69 -15.74 2.79
N MET A 117 13.36 -15.70 2.99
CA MET A 117 12.70 -14.53 3.58
C MET A 117 13.08 -14.32 5.05
N SER A 118 13.33 -15.39 5.81
CA SER A 118 13.86 -15.29 7.17
C SER A 118 15.23 -14.62 7.20
N GLN A 119 16.12 -14.98 6.27
CA GLN A 119 17.44 -14.36 6.14
C GLN A 119 17.35 -12.89 5.73
N VAL A 120 16.52 -12.56 4.72
CA VAL A 120 16.26 -11.17 4.31
C VAL A 120 15.71 -10.36 5.49
N SER A 121 14.72 -10.89 6.22
CA SER A 121 14.12 -10.21 7.36
C SER A 121 15.08 -10.02 8.54
N ARG A 122 16.07 -10.91 8.71
CA ARG A 122 17.10 -10.76 9.74
C ARG A 122 18.08 -9.64 9.40
N GLU A 123 18.50 -9.54 8.15
CA GLU A 123 19.46 -8.52 7.70
C GLU A 123 18.82 -7.14 7.62
N THR A 124 17.62 -7.06 7.02
CA THR A 124 16.85 -5.80 6.99
C THR A 124 16.37 -5.33 8.36
N SER A 125 16.27 -6.25 9.34
CA SER A 125 15.83 -5.94 10.70
C SER A 125 14.39 -5.41 10.80
N ARG A 126 13.89 -5.30 12.04
CA ARG A 126 12.61 -4.64 12.37
C ARG A 126 12.75 -3.13 12.59
N PHE A 127 13.98 -2.62 12.56
CA PHE A 127 14.34 -1.22 12.80
C PHE A 127 14.55 -0.44 11.50
N VAL A 128 14.21 -1.03 10.36
CA VAL A 128 14.23 -0.37 9.05
C VAL A 128 12.81 -0.42 8.52
N ASP A 129 12.25 0.73 8.18
CA ASP A 129 11.00 0.77 7.43
C ASP A 129 11.29 0.37 5.98
N LYS A 130 10.49 -0.58 5.47
CA LYS A 130 10.63 -1.10 4.11
C LYS A 130 9.92 -0.22 3.09
N TYR A 131 9.04 0.68 3.54
CA TYR A 131 8.42 1.72 2.71
C TYR A 131 9.33 2.94 2.55
N ASP A 132 10.12 3.26 3.58
CA ASP A 132 11.18 4.27 3.52
C ASP A 132 12.40 3.85 4.35
N VAL A 133 13.45 3.39 3.67
CA VAL A 133 14.66 2.86 4.33
C VAL A 133 15.54 3.95 4.97
N THR A 134 15.19 5.22 4.77
CA THR A 134 15.94 6.37 5.31
C THR A 134 15.29 6.97 6.56
N LEU A 135 14.03 6.63 6.81
CA LEU A 135 13.30 7.06 8.00
C LEU A 135 13.45 6.09 9.16
N ASP A 136 13.24 6.61 10.37
CA ASP A 136 13.14 5.79 11.58
C ASP A 136 11.81 5.01 11.59
N VAL A 137 11.75 3.97 12.41
CA VAL A 137 10.51 3.19 12.59
C VAL A 137 9.67 3.77 13.73
N CYS A 138 8.35 3.56 13.69
CA CYS A 138 7.53 3.84 14.88
C CYS A 138 7.86 2.84 15.99
N ILE A 139 8.41 3.36 17.09
CA ILE A 139 8.87 2.56 18.22
C ILE A 139 7.87 2.68 19.37
N SER A 140 7.56 1.56 20.02
CA SER A 140 6.68 1.55 21.20
C SER A 140 7.27 2.40 22.33
N SER A 141 6.41 2.93 23.21
CA SER A 141 6.81 3.81 24.31
C SER A 141 7.92 3.22 25.20
N VAL A 142 7.91 1.92 25.46
CA VAL A 142 8.93 1.21 26.27
C VAL A 142 10.30 1.20 25.60
N LEU A 143 10.35 0.99 24.28
CA LEU A 143 11.61 1.01 23.52
C LEU A 143 12.07 2.45 23.27
N SER A 144 11.14 3.39 23.06
CA SER A 144 11.43 4.82 22.95
C SER A 144 12.10 5.34 24.23
N GLN A 145 11.62 4.94 25.42
CA GLN A 145 12.24 5.25 26.70
C GLN A 145 13.69 4.78 26.81
N SER A 146 14.05 3.66 26.16
CA SER A 146 15.44 3.15 26.14
C SER A 146 16.37 3.96 25.23
N MET A 147 15.83 4.70 24.24
CA MET A 147 16.62 5.49 23.28
C MET A 147 16.87 6.94 23.72
N ILE A 148 16.19 7.43 24.76
CA ILE A 148 16.36 8.79 25.32
C ILE A 148 17.75 8.99 25.99
N ILE A 149 18.56 7.94 26.10
CA ILE A 149 19.89 7.96 26.75
C ILE A 149 20.96 8.70 25.90
N SER A 150 20.66 9.18 24.68
CA SER A 150 21.61 9.98 23.88
C SER A 150 20.91 11.16 23.19
N PRO A 151 21.10 12.40 23.67
CA PRO A 151 20.42 13.56 23.11
C PRO A 151 21.22 14.03 21.88
N HIS A 152 20.83 13.56 20.69
CA HIS A 152 21.18 14.27 19.46
C HIS A 152 20.07 15.27 19.12
N GLN A 153 20.46 16.54 19.04
CA GLN A 153 19.65 17.66 18.54
C GLN A 153 19.08 17.28 17.17
N ALA A 154 17.75 17.30 17.04
CA ALA A 154 17.10 17.06 15.76
C ALA A 154 16.32 18.32 15.35
N THR A 155 16.67 18.81 14.16
CA THR A 155 15.82 19.50 13.20
C THR A 155 14.48 18.76 13.01
N GLU A 156 13.47 19.43 12.42
CA GLU A 156 12.10 18.93 12.16
C GLU A 156 12.00 17.40 12.16
N ARG A 157 11.54 16.82 13.27
CA ARG A 157 11.34 15.37 13.38
C ARG A 157 10.07 15.01 12.62
N ILE A 158 10.23 14.25 11.54
CA ILE A 158 9.12 13.60 10.84
C ILE A 158 8.48 12.62 11.83
N ASP A 159 7.16 12.72 12.03
CA ASP A 159 6.41 11.80 12.88
C ASP A 159 6.17 10.47 12.17
N VAL A 160 6.96 9.47 12.56
CA VAL A 160 6.91 8.10 12.01
C VAL A 160 5.77 7.26 12.58
N CYS A 161 5.05 7.74 13.61
CA CYS A 161 3.93 7.06 14.26
C CYS A 161 2.54 7.57 13.82
N VAL A 162 2.48 8.40 12.78
CA VAL A 162 1.25 9.03 12.29
C VAL A 162 0.13 8.04 11.95
N GLU A 163 0.46 6.80 11.57
CA GLU A 163 -0.55 5.76 11.28
C GLU A 163 -1.33 5.36 12.55
N ASP A 164 -0.64 5.14 13.66
CA ASP A 164 -1.27 4.77 14.94
C ASP A 164 -2.16 5.91 15.46
N GLU A 165 -1.70 7.16 15.32
CA GLU A 165 -2.47 8.34 15.66
C GLU A 165 -3.73 8.46 14.78
N THR A 166 -3.59 8.21 13.48
CA THR A 166 -4.70 8.24 12.52
C THR A 166 -5.75 7.17 12.85
N VAL A 167 -5.32 5.94 13.15
CA VAL A 167 -6.22 4.86 13.57
C VAL A 167 -6.96 5.24 14.86
N SER A 168 -6.25 5.79 15.84
CA SER A 168 -6.85 6.28 17.09
C SER A 168 -7.89 7.37 16.84
N TYR A 169 -7.53 8.36 16.02
CA TYR A 169 -8.38 9.51 15.67
C TYR A 169 -9.66 9.08 14.96
N LEU A 170 -9.57 8.27 13.90
CA LEU A 170 -10.73 7.83 13.11
C LEU A 170 -11.66 6.86 13.86
N ASN A 171 -11.18 6.26 14.96
CA ASN A 171 -12.01 5.42 15.83
C ASN A 171 -12.72 6.20 16.95
N ARG A 172 -12.49 7.51 17.09
CA ARG A 172 -13.26 8.33 18.05
C ARG A 172 -14.71 8.51 17.57
N LEU A 173 -15.65 8.38 18.51
CA LEU A 173 -17.09 8.47 18.22
C LEU A 173 -17.51 9.86 17.71
N ASP A 174 -16.91 10.92 18.24
CA ASP A 174 -17.18 12.29 17.80
C ASP A 174 -16.67 12.54 16.38
N VAL A 175 -15.50 12.01 16.03
CA VAL A 175 -14.94 12.05 14.66
C VAL A 175 -15.82 11.27 13.70
N GLN A 176 -16.24 10.05 14.04
CA GLN A 176 -17.15 9.26 13.20
C GLN A 176 -18.48 9.99 12.97
N LYS A 177 -19.03 10.61 14.01
CA LYS A 177 -20.26 11.43 13.91
C LYS A 177 -20.06 12.64 12.99
N ALA A 178 -18.92 13.34 13.10
CA ALA A 178 -18.60 14.50 12.27
C ALA A 178 -18.41 14.13 10.79
N LEU A 179 -17.82 12.96 10.50
CA LEU A 179 -17.66 12.44 9.14
C LEU A 179 -18.92 11.78 8.57
N HIS A 180 -20.00 11.71 9.36
CA HIS A 180 -21.21 10.95 9.05
C HIS A 180 -20.93 9.48 8.72
N ALA A 181 -19.90 8.91 9.36
CA ALA A 181 -19.48 7.53 9.16
C ALA A 181 -20.32 6.58 10.03
N ARG A 182 -20.80 5.49 9.42
CA ARG A 182 -21.43 4.37 10.13
C ARG A 182 -20.69 3.09 9.80
N LEU A 183 -20.12 2.46 10.83
CA LEU A 183 -19.47 1.16 10.65
C LEU A 183 -20.54 0.08 10.45
N VAL A 184 -20.46 -0.62 9.33
CA VAL A 184 -21.37 -1.72 8.96
C VAL A 184 -20.52 -2.94 8.67
N GLY A 185 -20.78 -4.04 9.37
CA GLY A 185 -20.01 -5.29 9.22
C GLY A 185 -18.60 -5.26 9.82
N VAL A 186 -18.21 -4.16 10.46
CA VAL A 186 -16.94 -4.00 11.19
C VAL A 186 -17.17 -3.22 12.48
N ASN A 187 -16.34 -3.47 13.50
CA ASN A 187 -16.47 -2.83 14.82
C ASN A 187 -15.53 -1.62 15.00
N LYS A 188 -14.47 -1.55 14.20
CA LYS A 188 -13.45 -0.50 14.23
C LYS A 188 -13.02 -0.17 12.81
N TRP A 189 -12.67 1.09 12.60
CA TRP A 189 -11.94 1.50 11.40
C TRP A 189 -10.50 0.98 11.49
N ALA A 190 -9.95 0.54 10.36
CA ALA A 190 -8.57 0.13 10.22
C ALA A 190 -8.05 0.55 8.85
N VAL A 191 -6.74 0.81 8.74
CA VAL A 191 -6.08 1.22 7.49
C VAL A 191 -6.27 0.16 6.40
N CYS A 192 -6.09 -1.10 6.75
CA CYS A 192 -6.21 -2.24 5.85
C CYS A 192 -7.20 -3.29 6.39
N SER A 193 -8.05 -3.83 5.51
CA SER A 193 -8.97 -4.92 5.83
C SER A 193 -8.39 -6.26 5.39
N ARG A 194 -8.09 -7.15 6.36
CA ARG A 194 -7.62 -8.51 6.07
C ARG A 194 -8.57 -9.30 5.17
N TYR A 195 -9.88 -9.10 5.33
CA TYR A 195 -10.89 -9.73 4.49
C TYR A 195 -10.76 -9.28 3.04
N VAL A 196 -10.69 -7.97 2.79
CA VAL A 196 -10.58 -7.43 1.42
C VAL A 196 -9.24 -7.84 0.79
N SER A 197 -8.15 -7.74 1.54
CA SER A 197 -6.82 -8.18 1.07
C SER A 197 -6.83 -9.66 0.67
N SER A 198 -7.56 -10.52 1.38
CA SER A 198 -7.68 -11.95 1.04
C SER A 198 -8.46 -12.23 -0.25
N PHE A 199 -9.25 -11.29 -0.76
CA PHE A 199 -9.95 -11.43 -2.04
C PHE A 199 -9.11 -10.93 -3.23
N LEU A 200 -8.26 -9.92 -3.02
CA LEU A 200 -7.31 -9.45 -4.04
C LEU A 200 -6.32 -10.54 -4.44
N THR A 201 -6.11 -11.52 -3.56
CA THR A 201 -5.34 -12.75 -3.75
C THR A 201 -5.67 -13.55 -5.00
N ARG A 202 -6.94 -13.55 -5.46
CA ARG A 202 -7.32 -14.33 -6.66
C ARG A 202 -6.65 -13.81 -7.94
N LEU A 203 -6.41 -12.51 -8.04
CA LEU A 203 -5.74 -11.91 -9.20
C LEU A 203 -4.26 -12.29 -9.27
N TYR A 204 -3.61 -12.51 -8.11
CA TYR A 204 -2.21 -12.97 -8.04
C TYR A 204 -2.04 -14.48 -8.17
N GLN A 205 -3.13 -15.26 -8.10
CA GLN A 205 -3.10 -16.71 -8.32
C GLN A 205 -3.26 -17.08 -9.80
N GLU A 206 -3.78 -16.17 -10.62
CA GLU A 206 -4.06 -16.34 -12.06
C GLU A 206 -2.98 -15.71 -12.97
N GLN A 207 -1.98 -15.03 -12.40
CA GLN A 207 -0.77 -14.57 -13.06
C GLN A 207 0.40 -15.50 -12.72
#